data_AF-A0A4Z1JDW1-F1
#
_entry.id   AF-A0A4Z1JDW1-F1
#
_cell.length_a   1.000
_cell.length_b   1.000
_cell.length_c   1.000
_cell.angle_alpha   90.00
_cell.angle_beta   90.00
_cell.angle_gamma   90.00
#
_symmetry.space_group_name_H-M   'P 1'
#
loop_
_entity.id
_entity.type
_entity.pdbx_description
1 polymer ?
#
loop_
_entity_poly.entity_id
_entity_poly.type
_entity_poly.pdbx_seq_one_letter_code
_entity_poly.pdbx_strand_id
1 'polypeptide(L)'
;MARLITPIQQAYLDAYAAACAIVPHNLRQTVILFGGAASIAHGILDRKAKDVDILVGVEALAILDDAIINMREGFHRDTDGTIKWDKLDSANNKLFEVTVELVELGGPFVPRVPEVVSFGEGYVVTLTELVRLRASTLVNRGDEPDYIDFRLLLFKAANMGLTLPPLEEEEVKSMIEAVEMYEGSQDVERMFMDVLGWFELRGVWIDGMGDYMLREEGLKAKLTYLNF
;
A
#
# COMPACT_ATOMS: atom_id res chain seq x y z
N MET A 1 12.45 -20.83 8.37
CA MET A 1 11.13 -21.36 7.94
C MET A 1 10.47 -20.29 7.09
N ALA A 2 10.04 -20.60 5.88
CA ALA A 2 9.21 -19.66 5.10
C ALA A 2 7.91 -19.43 5.87
N ARG A 3 7.57 -18.18 6.18
CA ARG A 3 6.28 -17.86 6.80
C ARG A 3 5.20 -18.13 5.76
N LEU A 4 4.20 -18.91 6.16
CA LEU A 4 3.07 -19.28 5.30
C LEU A 4 1.95 -18.25 5.47
N ILE A 5 1.27 -17.94 4.37
CA ILE A 5 0.06 -17.13 4.39
C ILE A 5 -1.01 -17.84 5.24
N THR A 6 -1.67 -17.09 6.12
CA THR A 6 -2.76 -17.64 6.92
C THR A 6 -4.04 -17.78 6.09
N PRO A 7 -5.01 -18.63 6.49
CA PRO A 7 -6.27 -18.77 5.75
C PRO A 7 -7.05 -17.46 5.55
N ILE A 8 -7.04 -16.57 6.54
CA ILE A 8 -7.70 -15.26 6.42
C ILE A 8 -6.96 -14.33 5.45
N GLN A 9 -5.62 -14.33 5.49
CA GLN A 9 -4.82 -13.56 4.53
C GLN A 9 -5.00 -14.09 3.10
N GLN A 10 -5.15 -15.40 2.94
CA GLN A 10 -5.49 -15.99 1.65
C GLN A 10 -6.89 -15.55 1.20
N ALA A 11 -7.88 -15.53 2.10
CA ALA A 11 -9.23 -15.05 1.79
C ALA A 11 -9.24 -13.59 1.30
N TYR A 12 -8.37 -12.73 1.83
CA TYR A 12 -8.20 -11.36 1.32
C TYR A 12 -7.71 -11.33 -0.14
N LEU A 13 -6.71 -12.14 -0.47
CA LEU A 13 -6.21 -12.25 -1.86
C LEU A 13 -7.23 -12.90 -2.78
N ASP A 14 -8.02 -13.84 -2.27
CA ASP A 14 -9.08 -14.50 -3.03
C ASP A 14 -10.25 -13.55 -3.32
N ALA A 15 -10.62 -12.68 -2.38
CA ALA A 15 -11.63 -11.64 -2.60
C ALA A 15 -11.20 -10.70 -3.75
N TYR A 16 -9.94 -10.28 -3.76
CA TYR A 16 -9.37 -9.51 -4.86
C TYR A 16 -9.40 -10.28 -6.20
N ALA A 17 -9.02 -11.56 -6.17
CA ALA A 17 -9.07 -12.41 -7.37
C ALA A 17 -10.50 -12.58 -7.90
N ALA A 18 -11.49 -12.71 -7.02
CA ALA A 18 -12.90 -12.77 -7.39
C ALA A 18 -13.37 -11.47 -8.05
N ALA A 19 -12.97 -10.30 -7.51
CA ALA A 19 -13.24 -9.01 -8.15
C ALA A 19 -12.64 -8.94 -9.57
N CYS A 20 -11.40 -9.39 -9.74
CA CYS A 20 -10.76 -9.45 -11.07
C CYS A 20 -11.49 -10.40 -12.04
N ALA A 21 -12.02 -11.51 -11.54
CA ALA A 21 -12.73 -12.50 -12.36
C ALA A 21 -14.06 -11.96 -12.91
N ILE A 22 -14.76 -11.12 -12.14
CA ILE A 22 -16.00 -10.44 -12.57
C ILE A 22 -15.72 -9.43 -13.70
N VAL A 23 -14.60 -8.72 -13.63
CA VAL A 23 -14.29 -7.63 -14.57
C VAL A 23 -13.72 -8.20 -15.88
N PRO A 24 -14.22 -7.75 -17.05
CA PRO A 24 -13.69 -8.14 -18.36
C PRO A 24 -12.19 -7.86 -18.48
N HIS A 25 -11.47 -8.76 -19.15
CA HIS A 25 -10.00 -8.71 -19.25
C HIS A 25 -9.47 -7.35 -19.72
N ASN A 26 -10.15 -6.68 -20.65
CA ASN A 26 -9.74 -5.38 -21.17
C ASN A 26 -9.92 -4.20 -20.19
N LEU A 27 -10.50 -4.43 -19.01
CA LEU A 27 -10.68 -3.43 -17.96
C LEU A 27 -9.88 -3.75 -16.70
N ARG A 28 -9.28 -4.94 -16.60
CA ARG A 28 -8.58 -5.40 -15.39
C ARG A 28 -7.36 -4.57 -15.03
N GLN A 29 -6.76 -3.86 -15.99
CA GLN A 29 -5.72 -2.86 -15.71
C GLN A 29 -6.20 -1.68 -14.83
N THR A 30 -7.51 -1.55 -14.64
CA THR A 30 -8.10 -0.55 -13.75
C THR A 30 -8.58 -1.15 -12.43
N VAL A 31 -8.29 -2.43 -12.14
CA VAL A 31 -8.63 -3.12 -10.89
C VAL A 31 -7.32 -3.41 -10.14
N ILE A 32 -6.95 -2.52 -9.22
CA ILE A 32 -5.63 -2.50 -8.61
C ILE A 32 -5.75 -2.75 -7.11
N LEU A 33 -5.13 -3.83 -6.62
CA LEU A 33 -5.02 -4.11 -5.20
C LEU A 33 -4.11 -3.08 -4.53
N PHE A 34 -4.56 -2.45 -3.45
CA PHE A 34 -3.75 -1.54 -2.64
C PHE A 34 -3.96 -1.76 -1.13
N GLY A 35 -3.34 -0.90 -0.32
CA GLY A 35 -3.52 -0.93 1.14
C GLY A 35 -2.97 -2.20 1.83
N GLY A 36 -3.76 -2.72 2.77
CA GLY A 36 -3.31 -3.82 3.64
C GLY A 36 -3.11 -5.14 2.93
N ALA A 37 -4.08 -5.52 2.09
CA ALA A 37 -4.02 -6.74 1.30
C ALA A 37 -2.89 -6.71 0.26
N ALA A 38 -2.56 -5.54 -0.30
CA ALA A 38 -1.40 -5.40 -1.18
C ALA A 38 -0.07 -5.67 -0.46
N SER A 39 0.06 -5.30 0.81
CA SER A 39 1.26 -5.61 1.60
C SER A 39 1.43 -7.13 1.77
N ILE A 40 0.32 -7.85 1.99
CA ILE A 40 0.31 -9.32 2.03
C ILE A 40 0.72 -9.91 0.67
N ALA A 41 0.24 -9.35 -0.44
CA ALA A 41 0.63 -9.75 -1.79
C ALA A 41 2.15 -9.61 -2.04
N HIS A 42 2.80 -8.62 -1.43
CA HIS A 42 4.27 -8.45 -1.44
C HIS A 42 5.01 -9.30 -0.38
N GLY A 43 4.30 -10.19 0.33
CA GLY A 43 4.87 -11.10 1.31
C GLY A 43 5.13 -10.48 2.70
N ILE A 44 4.51 -9.35 3.02
CA ILE A 44 4.55 -8.74 4.35
C ILE A 44 3.45 -9.37 5.21
N LEU A 45 3.75 -10.55 5.76
CA LEU A 45 2.76 -11.39 6.43
C LEU A 45 2.50 -11.06 7.91
N ASP A 46 3.33 -10.21 8.52
CA ASP A 46 3.12 -9.76 9.91
C ASP A 46 2.01 -8.70 10.03
N ARG A 47 1.49 -8.24 8.89
CA ARG A 47 0.41 -7.28 8.82
C ARG A 47 -0.94 -7.90 9.15
N LYS A 48 -1.72 -7.20 9.98
CA LYS A 48 -3.15 -7.47 10.22
C LYS A 48 -4.00 -6.58 9.32
N ALA A 49 -4.18 -6.97 8.07
CA ALA A 49 -5.18 -6.33 7.21
C ALA A 49 -6.59 -6.60 7.77
N LYS A 50 -7.46 -5.59 7.71
CA LYS A 50 -8.86 -5.65 8.19
C LYS A 50 -9.86 -5.83 7.05
N ASP A 51 -9.46 -5.40 5.87
CA ASP A 51 -10.21 -5.18 4.66
C ASP A 51 -9.33 -5.44 3.43
N VAL A 52 -9.98 -5.45 2.27
CA VAL A 52 -9.34 -5.50 0.96
C VAL A 52 -9.66 -4.21 0.21
N ASP A 53 -8.66 -3.36 0.07
CA ASP A 53 -8.79 -2.10 -0.66
C ASP A 53 -8.46 -2.31 -2.14
N ILE A 54 -9.37 -1.93 -3.03
CA ILE A 54 -9.24 -2.08 -4.48
C ILE A 54 -9.48 -0.73 -5.15
N LEU A 55 -8.48 -0.21 -5.85
CA LEU A 55 -8.69 0.90 -6.76
C LEU A 55 -9.38 0.40 -8.01
N VAL A 56 -10.45 1.07 -8.41
CA VAL A 56 -11.29 0.67 -9.53
C VAL A 56 -11.54 1.84 -10.47
N GLY A 57 -11.34 1.62 -11.77
CA GLY A 57 -11.79 2.56 -12.80
C GLY A 57 -13.31 2.60 -12.90
N VAL A 58 -13.88 3.73 -13.35
CA VAL A 58 -15.34 3.96 -13.39
C VAL A 58 -16.11 2.85 -14.12
N GLU A 59 -15.60 2.36 -15.25
CA GLU A 59 -16.23 1.29 -16.02
C GLU A 59 -16.20 -0.06 -15.27
N ALA A 60 -15.07 -0.39 -14.62
CA ALA A 60 -14.95 -1.60 -13.81
C ALA A 60 -15.82 -1.52 -12.55
N LEU A 61 -15.92 -0.33 -11.93
CA LEU A 61 -16.76 -0.07 -10.77
C LEU A 61 -18.24 -0.35 -11.09
N ALA A 62 -18.76 0.12 -12.23
CA ALA A 62 -20.14 -0.15 -12.63
C ALA A 62 -20.43 -1.66 -12.78
N ILE A 63 -19.47 -2.44 -13.27
CA ILE A 63 -19.60 -3.90 -13.43
C ILE A 63 -19.57 -4.60 -12.06
N LEU A 64 -18.67 -4.17 -11.17
CA LEU A 64 -18.60 -4.69 -9.80
C LEU A 64 -19.85 -4.35 -9.01
N ASP A 65 -20.40 -3.14 -9.18
CA ASP A 65 -21.66 -2.72 -8.56
C ASP A 65 -22.84 -3.61 -9.02
N ASP A 66 -22.95 -3.92 -10.31
CA ASP A 66 -23.95 -4.88 -10.81
C ASP A 66 -23.76 -6.26 -10.16
N ALA A 67 -22.51 -6.74 -10.06
CA ALA A 67 -22.23 -8.03 -9.44
C ALA A 67 -22.61 -8.05 -7.95
N ILE A 68 -22.31 -6.98 -7.20
CA ILE A 68 -22.66 -6.83 -5.78
C ILE A 68 -24.18 -6.78 -5.59
N ILE A 69 -24.90 -6.01 -6.41
CA ILE A 69 -26.37 -5.91 -6.35
C ILE A 69 -27.02 -7.28 -6.63
N ASN A 70 -26.46 -8.05 -7.56
CA ASN A 70 -26.96 -9.36 -7.94
C ASN A 70 -26.33 -10.53 -7.15
N MET A 71 -25.59 -10.25 -6.08
CA MET A 71 -24.96 -11.22 -5.20
C MET A 71 -24.06 -12.26 -5.91
N ARG A 72 -23.31 -11.84 -6.94
CA ARG A 72 -22.48 -12.74 -7.75
C ARG A 72 -21.13 -13.01 -7.09
N GLU A 73 -20.61 -14.23 -7.27
CA GLU A 73 -19.27 -14.65 -6.81
C GLU A 73 -19.01 -14.39 -5.30
N GLY A 74 -20.07 -14.41 -4.47
CA GLY A 74 -19.96 -14.20 -3.02
C GLY A 74 -19.96 -12.73 -2.57
N PHE A 75 -20.00 -11.77 -3.51
CA PHE A 75 -20.09 -10.35 -3.17
C PHE A 75 -21.50 -9.97 -2.74
N HIS A 76 -21.64 -9.12 -1.74
CA HIS A 76 -22.91 -8.53 -1.33
C HIS A 76 -22.71 -7.24 -0.54
N ARG A 77 -23.79 -6.48 -0.31
CA ARG A 77 -23.80 -5.37 0.67
C ARG A 77 -24.44 -5.85 1.96
N ASP A 78 -23.77 -5.61 3.08
CA ASP A 78 -24.36 -5.79 4.41
C ASP A 78 -25.35 -4.65 4.72
N THR A 79 -26.07 -4.78 5.82
CA THR A 79 -27.12 -3.85 6.29
C THR A 79 -26.63 -2.42 6.51
N ASP A 80 -25.35 -2.23 6.82
CA ASP A 80 -24.70 -0.92 6.97
C ASP A 80 -24.17 -0.33 5.65
N GLY A 81 -24.35 -1.06 4.54
CA GLY A 81 -23.88 -0.68 3.21
C GLY A 81 -22.43 -1.09 2.91
N THR A 82 -21.72 -1.71 3.86
CA THR A 82 -20.37 -2.23 3.61
C THR A 82 -20.41 -3.36 2.58
N ILE A 83 -19.43 -3.38 1.68
CA ILE A 83 -19.31 -4.45 0.69
C ILE A 83 -18.57 -5.61 1.35
N LYS A 84 -19.15 -6.80 1.25
CA LYS A 84 -18.65 -8.04 1.80
C LYS A 84 -18.40 -9.05 0.70
N TRP A 85 -17.44 -9.93 0.94
CA TRP A 85 -17.17 -11.09 0.11
C TRP A 85 -17.02 -12.34 0.97
N ASP A 86 -17.82 -13.35 0.63
CA ASP A 86 -17.89 -14.60 1.39
C ASP A 86 -17.13 -15.75 0.72
N LYS A 87 -16.31 -16.44 1.51
CA LYS A 87 -15.66 -17.70 1.14
C LYS A 87 -15.89 -18.78 2.16
N LEU A 88 -16.48 -19.89 1.72
CA LEU A 88 -16.52 -21.11 2.51
C LEU A 88 -15.20 -21.89 2.37
N ASP A 89 -14.47 -22.02 3.46
CA ASP A 89 -13.40 -22.99 3.60
C ASP A 89 -14.00 -24.35 3.93
N SER A 90 -14.24 -25.15 2.89
CA SER A 90 -14.83 -26.49 3.01
C SER A 90 -13.96 -27.47 3.80
N ALA A 91 -12.65 -27.25 3.91
CA ALA A 91 -11.75 -28.14 4.65
C ALA A 91 -11.96 -27.99 6.16
N ASN A 92 -12.28 -26.78 6.63
CA ASN A 92 -12.47 -26.47 8.05
C ASN A 92 -13.92 -26.09 8.40
N ASN A 93 -14.84 -26.18 7.44
CA ASN A 93 -16.24 -25.74 7.55
C ASN A 93 -16.36 -24.33 8.15
N LYS A 94 -15.53 -23.41 7.66
CA LYS A 94 -15.44 -22.03 8.16
C LYS A 94 -15.81 -21.05 7.07
N LEU A 95 -16.73 -20.13 7.37
CA LEU A 95 -17.02 -18.99 6.51
C LEU A 95 -16.02 -17.86 6.82
N PHE A 96 -15.34 -17.38 5.80
CA PHE A 96 -14.59 -16.13 5.83
C PHE A 96 -15.45 -15.06 5.19
N GLU A 97 -15.82 -14.06 5.97
CA GLU A 97 -16.44 -12.84 5.47
C GLU A 97 -15.36 -11.76 5.42
N VAL A 98 -15.10 -11.24 4.23
CA VAL A 98 -14.07 -10.24 3.97
C VAL A 98 -14.74 -8.92 3.64
N THR A 99 -14.39 -7.85 4.37
CA THR A 99 -14.78 -6.49 3.97
C THR A 99 -13.96 -6.05 2.76
N VAL A 100 -14.63 -5.53 1.74
CA VAL A 100 -14.00 -5.04 0.50
C VAL A 100 -14.30 -3.55 0.36
N GLU A 101 -13.28 -2.74 0.13
CA GLU A 101 -13.42 -1.32 -0.16
C GLU A 101 -13.08 -1.05 -1.62
N LEU A 102 -14.05 -0.54 -2.37
CA LEU A 102 -13.86 -0.11 -3.75
C LEU A 102 -13.62 1.40 -3.76
N VAL A 103 -12.44 1.81 -4.22
CA VAL A 103 -12.02 3.21 -4.25
C VAL A 103 -11.84 3.65 -5.70
N GLU A 104 -12.47 4.74 -6.09
CA GLU A 104 -12.37 5.24 -7.46
C GLU A 104 -10.94 5.68 -7.80
N LEU A 105 -10.39 5.10 -8.87
CA LEU A 105 -9.08 5.46 -9.41
C LEU A 105 -9.12 6.86 -10.03
N GLY A 106 -8.20 7.74 -9.62
CA GLY A 106 -8.24 9.16 -10.00
C GLY A 106 -9.19 9.99 -9.13
N GLY A 107 -9.79 9.39 -8.10
CA GLY A 107 -10.59 10.09 -7.10
C GLY A 107 -9.72 10.88 -6.10
N PRO A 108 -10.35 11.54 -5.10
CA PRO A 108 -9.64 12.41 -4.16
C PRO A 108 -8.65 11.66 -3.24
N PHE A 109 -8.82 10.34 -3.08
CA PHE A 109 -7.93 9.53 -2.25
C PHE A 109 -6.66 9.08 -2.99
N VAL A 110 -6.79 8.70 -4.27
CA VAL A 110 -5.67 8.36 -5.15
C VAL A 110 -5.82 9.13 -6.46
N PRO A 111 -5.37 10.40 -6.50
CA PRO A 111 -5.64 11.32 -7.61
C PRO A 111 -4.84 10.97 -8.87
N ARG A 112 -3.75 10.21 -8.74
CA ARG A 112 -2.91 9.75 -9.86
C ARG A 112 -2.94 8.23 -9.97
N VAL A 113 -2.75 7.72 -11.18
CA VAL A 113 -2.61 6.28 -11.40
C VAL A 113 -1.31 5.81 -10.71
N PRO A 114 -1.38 4.85 -9.77
CA PRO A 114 -0.19 4.36 -9.09
C PRO A 114 0.68 3.53 -10.03
N GLU A 115 1.96 3.41 -9.70
CA GLU A 115 2.81 2.40 -10.33
C GLU A 115 2.36 1.00 -9.87
N VAL A 116 2.25 0.06 -10.80
CA VAL A 116 1.69 -1.27 -10.54
C VAL A 116 2.53 -2.38 -11.16
N VAL A 117 2.42 -3.58 -10.61
CA VAL A 117 2.93 -4.83 -11.17
C VAL A 117 1.79 -5.84 -11.33
N SER A 118 1.94 -6.77 -12.28
CA SER A 118 0.96 -7.83 -12.50
C SER A 118 0.80 -8.71 -11.26
N PHE A 119 -0.44 -9.01 -10.88
CA PHE A 119 -0.75 -9.89 -9.76
C PHE A 119 -2.01 -10.71 -10.05
N GLY A 120 -1.83 -12.01 -10.27
CA GLY A 120 -2.89 -12.89 -10.75
C GLY A 120 -3.43 -12.38 -12.11
N GLU A 121 -4.74 -12.20 -12.19
CA GLU A 121 -5.44 -11.68 -13.38
C GLU A 121 -5.53 -10.14 -13.41
N GLY A 122 -5.07 -9.47 -12.35
CA GLY A 122 -5.10 -8.03 -12.20
C GLY A 122 -3.72 -7.46 -11.87
N TYR A 123 -3.71 -6.42 -11.04
CA TYR A 123 -2.54 -5.61 -10.72
C TYR A 123 -2.50 -5.27 -9.23
N VAL A 124 -1.29 -5.15 -8.68
CA VAL A 124 -1.06 -4.63 -7.32
C VAL A 124 -0.14 -3.44 -7.41
N VAL A 125 -0.38 -2.43 -6.58
CA VAL A 125 0.54 -1.29 -6.45
C VAL A 125 1.96 -1.77 -6.09
N THR A 126 2.99 -1.09 -6.61
CA THR A 126 4.38 -1.43 -6.28
C THR A 126 4.67 -1.21 -4.80
N LEU A 127 5.72 -1.85 -4.31
CA LEU A 127 6.14 -1.71 -2.91
C LEU A 127 6.56 -0.27 -2.59
N THR A 128 7.24 0.40 -3.53
CA THR A 128 7.63 1.81 -3.44
C THR A 128 6.40 2.73 -3.37
N GLU A 129 5.36 2.43 -4.14
CA GLU A 129 4.11 3.18 -4.09
C GLU A 129 3.35 2.94 -2.77
N LEU A 130 3.35 1.71 -2.24
CA LEU A 130 2.79 1.42 -0.92
C LEU A 130 3.48 2.20 0.20
N VAL A 131 4.81 2.34 0.14
CA VAL A 131 5.58 3.15 1.09
C VAL A 131 5.08 4.60 1.06
N ARG A 132 4.92 5.20 -0.13
CA ARG A 132 4.43 6.58 -0.30
C ARG A 132 3.01 6.76 0.25
N LEU A 133 2.10 5.88 -0.15
CA LEU A 133 0.70 5.92 0.28
C LEU A 133 0.57 5.73 1.80
N ARG A 134 1.39 4.86 2.39
CA ARG A 134 1.38 4.64 3.84
C ARG A 134 1.94 5.83 4.61
N ALA A 135 3.00 6.48 4.15
CA ALA A 135 3.50 7.69 4.80
C ALA A 135 2.44 8.79 4.84
N SER A 136 1.76 9.04 3.72
CA SER A 136 0.67 10.02 3.67
C SER A 136 -0.48 9.64 4.60
N THR A 137 -0.86 8.36 4.66
CA THR A 137 -1.91 7.88 5.58
C THR A 137 -1.50 8.09 7.04
N LEU A 138 -0.27 7.73 7.39
CA LEU A 138 0.28 7.82 8.74
C LEU A 138 0.25 9.26 9.26
N VAL A 139 0.71 10.22 8.45
CA VAL A 139 0.73 11.65 8.80
C VAL A 139 -0.67 12.21 8.98
N ASN A 140 -1.60 11.88 8.07
CA ASN A 140 -2.91 12.52 8.05
C ASN A 140 -3.91 11.92 9.04
N ARG A 141 -3.86 10.60 9.28
CA ARG A 141 -4.91 9.86 9.99
C ARG A 141 -4.39 8.71 10.84
N GLY A 142 -3.07 8.54 10.92
CA GLY A 142 -2.45 7.29 11.35
C GLY A 142 -2.78 6.87 12.77
N ASP A 143 -2.92 5.56 12.94
CA ASP A 143 -2.93 4.89 14.24
C ASP A 143 -1.68 4.00 14.42
N GLU A 144 -1.49 3.43 15.61
CA GLU A 144 -0.34 2.54 15.92
C GLU A 144 -0.13 1.39 14.88
N PRO A 145 -1.18 0.71 14.37
CA PRO A 145 -1.05 -0.21 13.24
C PRO A 145 -0.42 0.38 11.98
N ASP A 146 -0.75 1.64 11.63
CA ASP A 146 -0.16 2.32 10.46
C ASP A 146 1.32 2.59 10.63
N TYR A 147 1.77 2.88 11.85
CA TYR A 147 3.19 2.95 12.17
C TYR A 147 3.86 1.63 11.79
N ILE A 148 3.48 0.54 12.45
CA ILE A 148 4.11 -0.78 12.28
C ILE A 148 4.17 -1.16 10.80
N ASP A 149 3.09 -0.89 10.07
CA ASP A 149 3.03 -1.15 8.64
C ASP A 149 4.04 -0.34 7.83
N PHE A 150 4.13 0.98 8.06
CA PHE A 150 5.11 1.83 7.39
C PHE A 150 6.54 1.31 7.55
N ARG A 151 6.91 0.92 8.78
CA ARG A 151 8.24 0.36 9.05
C ARG A 151 8.47 -0.98 8.35
N LEU A 152 7.47 -1.86 8.32
CA LEU A 152 7.57 -3.14 7.62
C LEU A 152 7.73 -2.95 6.10
N LEU A 153 7.01 -1.98 5.52
CA LEU A 153 7.14 -1.60 4.11
C LEU A 153 8.54 -1.05 3.81
N LEU A 154 9.05 -0.11 4.61
CA LEU A 154 10.41 0.42 4.48
C LEU A 154 11.46 -0.69 4.58
N PHE A 155 11.35 -1.56 5.60
CA PHE A 155 12.27 -2.68 5.77
C PHE A 155 12.27 -3.62 4.56
N LYS A 156 11.08 -3.94 4.03
CA LYS A 156 10.96 -4.81 2.86
C LYS A 156 11.57 -4.15 1.62
N ALA A 157 11.29 -2.87 1.39
CA ALA A 157 11.82 -2.11 0.26
C ALA A 157 13.35 -2.00 0.32
N ALA A 158 13.90 -1.65 1.49
CA ALA A 158 15.34 -1.57 1.72
C ALA A 158 16.05 -2.91 1.47
N ASN A 159 15.51 -4.02 2.01
CA ASN A 159 16.08 -5.35 1.79
C ASN A 159 16.02 -5.81 0.34
N MET A 160 15.06 -5.31 -0.44
CA MET A 160 14.96 -5.58 -1.87
C MET A 160 15.82 -4.63 -2.70
N GLY A 161 16.52 -3.66 -2.07
CA GLY A 161 17.33 -2.65 -2.75
C GLY A 161 16.50 -1.73 -3.64
N LEU A 162 15.24 -1.50 -3.30
CA LEU A 162 14.36 -0.63 -4.07
C LEU A 162 14.57 0.82 -3.67
N THR A 163 14.64 1.69 -4.67
CA THR A 163 14.66 3.14 -4.49
C THR A 163 13.29 3.72 -4.84
N LEU A 164 12.84 4.71 -4.07
CA LEU A 164 11.64 5.46 -4.38
C LEU A 164 11.81 6.20 -5.72
N PRO A 165 10.74 6.26 -6.55
CA PRO A 165 10.74 7.17 -7.68
C PRO A 165 10.77 8.62 -7.19
N PRO A 166 11.05 9.61 -8.07
CA PRO A 166 10.96 11.01 -7.72
C PRO A 166 9.64 11.35 -7.03
N LEU A 167 9.74 12.04 -5.90
CA LEU A 167 8.63 12.41 -5.05
C LEU A 167 8.26 13.87 -5.27
N GLU A 168 6.97 14.17 -5.22
CA GLU A 168 6.48 15.55 -5.16
C GLU A 168 6.74 16.15 -3.76
N GLU A 169 6.73 17.47 -3.65
CA GLU A 169 7.04 18.20 -2.41
C GLU A 169 6.21 17.72 -1.21
N GLU A 170 4.90 17.57 -1.37
CA GLU A 170 4.00 17.09 -0.32
C GLU A 170 4.24 15.61 0.05
N GLU A 171 4.70 14.80 -0.90
CA GLU A 171 5.07 13.42 -0.66
C GLU A 171 6.40 13.34 0.11
N VAL A 172 7.40 14.16 -0.23
CA VAL A 172 8.65 14.28 0.53
C VAL A 172 8.37 14.68 1.96
N LYS A 173 7.54 15.70 2.16
CA LYS A 173 7.14 16.18 3.48
C LYS A 173 6.45 15.08 4.30
N SER A 174 5.48 14.39 3.69
CA SER A 174 4.78 13.28 4.36
C SER A 174 5.73 12.14 4.73
N MET A 175 6.68 11.80 3.86
CA MET A 175 7.68 10.77 4.11
C MET A 175 8.62 11.14 5.27
N ILE A 176 9.10 12.39 5.32
CA ILE A 176 9.97 12.85 6.41
C ILE A 176 9.21 12.86 7.74
N GLU A 177 8.01 13.42 7.76
CA GLU A 177 7.19 13.46 8.98
C GLU A 177 6.89 12.04 9.48
N ALA A 178 6.52 11.11 8.60
CA ALA A 178 6.32 9.71 8.93
C ALA A 178 7.55 9.03 9.57
N VAL A 179 8.76 9.42 9.14
CA VAL A 179 10.03 8.92 9.72
C VAL A 179 10.33 9.60 11.06
N GLU A 180 10.09 10.90 11.19
CA GLU A 180 10.28 11.63 12.46
C GLU A 180 9.37 11.14 13.58
N MET A 181 8.18 10.63 13.24
CA MET A 181 7.28 10.00 14.20
C MET A 181 7.90 8.75 14.86
N TYR A 182 9.00 8.20 14.32
CA TYR A 182 9.83 7.16 14.92
C TYR A 182 10.99 7.70 15.77
N GLU A 183 10.73 8.69 16.64
CA GLU A 183 11.77 9.42 17.40
C GLU A 183 12.88 8.50 17.95
N GLY A 184 14.11 8.72 17.49
CA GLY A 184 15.31 8.03 17.98
C GLY A 184 15.57 6.62 17.39
N SER A 185 14.75 6.16 16.46
CA SER A 185 14.96 4.89 15.76
C SER A 185 15.95 5.03 14.60
N GLN A 186 17.25 4.95 14.89
CA GLN A 186 18.33 4.98 13.87
C GLN A 186 18.13 3.94 12.76
N ASP A 187 17.48 2.82 13.07
CA ASP A 187 17.16 1.78 12.07
C ASP A 187 16.16 2.28 11.03
N VAL A 188 15.12 3.01 11.45
CA VAL A 188 14.08 3.50 10.53
C VAL A 188 14.62 4.63 9.65
N GLU A 189 15.40 5.54 10.24
CA GLU A 189 16.11 6.57 9.48
C GLU A 189 17.02 5.94 8.42
N ARG A 190 17.83 4.94 8.79
CA ARG A 190 18.70 4.25 7.84
C ARG A 190 17.92 3.56 6.72
N MET A 191 16.86 2.81 7.05
CA MET A 191 16.02 2.15 6.04
C MET A 191 15.38 3.17 5.10
N PHE A 192 14.94 4.32 5.62
CA PHE A 192 14.40 5.40 4.81
C PHE A 192 15.46 5.96 3.85
N MET A 193 16.69 6.20 4.31
CA MET A 193 17.77 6.68 3.45
C MET A 193 18.15 5.68 2.36
N ASP A 194 18.25 4.39 2.69
CA ASP A 194 18.47 3.32 1.73
C ASP A 194 17.38 3.32 0.64
N VAL A 195 16.12 3.49 1.04
CA VAL A 195 14.94 3.52 0.14
C VAL A 195 14.83 4.84 -0.63
N LEU A 196 15.33 5.96 -0.13
CA LEU A 196 15.48 7.19 -0.91
C LEU A 196 16.59 7.10 -1.96
N GLY A 197 17.47 6.08 -1.87
CA GLY A 197 18.66 6.00 -2.70
C GLY A 197 19.75 6.99 -2.27
N TRP A 198 19.70 7.44 -1.01
CA TRP A 198 20.65 8.39 -0.43
C TRP A 198 21.66 7.64 0.43
N PHE A 199 22.93 8.03 0.36
CA PHE A 199 23.99 7.42 1.15
C PHE A 199 24.82 8.46 1.90
N GLU A 200 25.31 8.05 3.08
CA GLU A 200 26.19 8.87 3.89
C GLU A 200 27.66 8.71 3.46
N LEU A 201 28.32 9.83 3.17
CA LEU A 201 29.76 9.90 2.99
C LEU A 201 30.33 10.96 3.91
N ARG A 202 30.97 10.51 5.02
CA ARG A 202 31.69 11.38 5.97
C ARG A 202 30.80 12.49 6.57
N GLY A 203 29.60 12.17 7.07
CA GLY A 203 28.66 13.15 7.64
C GLY A 203 27.96 14.03 6.60
N VAL A 204 28.02 13.66 5.33
CA VAL A 204 27.31 14.33 4.22
C VAL A 204 26.42 13.32 3.51
N TRP A 205 25.14 13.66 3.41
CA TRP A 205 24.18 12.87 2.66
C TRP A 205 24.24 13.26 1.19
N ILE A 206 24.38 12.26 0.33
CA ILE A 206 24.52 12.40 -1.12
C ILE A 206 23.42 11.55 -1.78
N ASP A 207 22.70 12.16 -2.70
CA ASP A 207 21.77 11.47 -3.59
C ASP A 207 22.55 10.65 -4.64
N GLY A 208 22.18 9.37 -4.82
CA GLY A 208 22.67 8.54 -5.92
C GLY A 208 22.25 9.00 -7.32
N MET A 209 21.30 9.94 -7.43
CA MET A 209 20.84 10.53 -8.70
C MET A 209 21.40 11.93 -9.01
N GLY A 210 22.24 12.51 -8.16
CA GLY A 210 22.97 13.75 -8.46
C GLY A 210 22.48 14.99 -7.70
N ASP A 211 23.42 15.55 -6.94
CA ASP A 211 23.49 16.90 -6.36
C ASP A 211 22.30 17.44 -5.54
N TYR A 212 22.17 16.97 -4.29
CA TYR A 212 21.91 17.85 -3.14
C TYR A 212 22.77 17.43 -1.95
N MET A 213 23.56 18.36 -1.42
CA MET A 213 24.51 18.14 -0.32
C MET A 213 23.90 18.60 1.02
N LEU A 214 23.64 17.69 1.95
CA LEU A 214 23.18 18.05 3.31
C LEU A 214 24.18 17.58 4.37
N ARG A 215 24.88 18.53 5.01
CA ARG A 215 25.70 18.35 6.23
C ARG A 215 24.86 18.24 7.52
N GLU A 216 25.33 17.42 8.44
CA GLU A 216 24.82 17.20 9.81
C GLU A 216 24.22 18.43 10.51
N GLU A 217 22.96 18.29 10.95
CA GLU A 217 22.40 18.71 12.24
C GLU A 217 20.89 18.37 12.23
N GLY A 218 20.54 17.12 12.59
CA GLY A 218 19.17 16.63 12.82
C GLY A 218 18.20 16.68 11.62
N LEU A 219 17.40 15.62 11.42
CA LEU A 219 16.24 15.66 10.50
C LEU A 219 15.36 16.92 10.76
N LYS A 220 15.28 17.34 12.02
CA LYS A 220 14.48 18.47 12.53
C LYS A 220 14.86 19.88 12.03
N ALA A 221 16.03 20.12 11.42
CA ALA A 221 16.43 21.48 11.01
C ALA A 221 16.36 21.74 9.49
N LYS A 222 16.19 20.69 8.68
CA LYS A 222 16.59 20.73 7.25
C LYS A 222 15.48 20.59 6.20
N LEU A 223 14.22 20.69 6.60
CA LEU A 223 13.11 20.97 5.68
C LEU A 223 12.90 22.48 5.41
N THR A 224 13.73 23.37 5.97
CA THR A 224 13.56 24.84 5.83
C THR A 224 14.07 25.43 4.50
N TYR A 225 14.34 24.62 3.48
CA TYR A 225 14.68 25.09 2.13
C TYR A 225 13.78 24.46 1.05
N LEU A 226 12.47 24.48 1.31
CA LEU A 226 11.46 24.52 0.26
C LEU A 226 11.18 25.99 -0.06
N ASN A 227 11.98 26.56 -0.96
CA ASN A 227 11.68 27.79 -1.66
C ASN A 227 12.61 27.88 -2.86
N PHE A 228 12.18 27.30 -3.99
CA PHE A 228 11.97 28.00 -5.25
C PHE A 228 11.02 27.20 -6.14
#